data_AF-A0A2M7YG35-F1
#
_entry.id   AF-A0A2M7YG35-F1
#
_cell.length_a   1.000
_cell.length_b   1.000
_cell.length_c   1.000
_cell.angle_alpha   90.00
_cell.angle_beta   90.00
_cell.angle_gamma   90.00
#
_symmetry.space_group_name_H-M   'P 1'
#
loop_
_entity.id
_entity.type
_entity.pdbx_description
1 polymer ?
#
loop_
_entity_poly.entity_id
_entity_poly.type
_entity_poly.pdbx_seq_one_letter_code
_entity_poly.pdbx_strand_id
1 'polypeptide(L)'
;MLVSSFAFAEEKSNFTSQEWFDQGVNAYQQQKYDEAINCYTQAIKINPKDAIAYKNRGNAYYAKKEYDKAVSEYTRAIKINPNYADTYINRGLA
;
A
#
# COMPACT_ATOMS: atom_id res chain seq x y z
N MET A 1 -26.17 -17.71 -7.60
CA MET A 1 -25.17 -18.55 -6.89
C MET A 1 -24.55 -17.66 -5.82
N LEU A 2 -25.01 -17.77 -4.57
CA LEU A 2 -24.51 -16.93 -3.47
C LEU A 2 -23.17 -17.48 -3.01
N VAL A 3 -22.08 -16.83 -3.37
CA VAL A 3 -20.79 -17.08 -2.70
C VAL A 3 -20.96 -16.57 -1.27
N SER A 4 -20.98 -17.48 -0.30
CA SER A 4 -21.15 -17.13 1.12
C SER A 4 -19.94 -16.31 1.59
N SER A 5 -20.15 -15.31 2.45
CA SER A 5 -19.10 -14.41 2.95
C SER A 5 -17.92 -15.12 3.60
N PHE A 6 -18.11 -16.38 4.02
CA PHE A 6 -17.08 -17.25 4.57
C PHE A 6 -16.04 -17.69 3.52
N ALA A 7 -16.47 -18.05 2.30
CA ALA A 7 -15.55 -18.47 1.23
C ALA A 7 -14.66 -17.31 0.74
N PHE A 8 -15.21 -16.09 0.72
CA PHE A 8 -14.46 -14.88 0.37
C PHE A 8 -13.37 -14.53 1.39
N ALA A 9 -13.58 -14.89 2.66
CA ALA A 9 -12.61 -14.66 3.72
C ALA A 9 -11.44 -15.67 3.67
N GLU A 10 -11.70 -16.93 3.33
CA GLU A 10 -10.65 -17.93 3.09
C GLU A 10 -9.82 -17.61 1.84
N GLU A 11 -10.44 -17.08 0.78
CA GLU A 11 -9.74 -16.73 -0.46
C GLU A 11 -8.70 -15.63 -0.25
N LYS A 12 -9.05 -14.58 0.51
CA LYS A 12 -8.10 -13.50 0.89
C LYS A 12 -7.00 -13.97 1.85
N SER A 13 -7.18 -15.10 2.54
CA SER A 13 -6.18 -15.63 3.47
C SER A 13 -4.94 -16.20 2.77
N ASN A 14 -5.03 -16.50 1.46
CA ASN A 14 -3.95 -17.08 0.65
C ASN A 14 -3.35 -16.12 -0.39
N PHE A 15 -3.71 -14.84 -0.36
CA PHE A 15 -3.16 -13.88 -1.30
C PHE A 15 -1.65 -13.70 -1.12
N THR A 16 -0.96 -13.69 -2.24
CA THR A 16 0.44 -13.29 -2.35
C THR A 16 0.60 -11.80 -2.06
N SER A 17 1.85 -11.38 -1.80
CA SER A 17 2.17 -9.96 -1.67
C SER A 17 1.76 -9.16 -2.91
N GLN A 18 1.89 -9.75 -4.11
CA GLN A 18 1.59 -9.08 -5.36
C GLN A 18 0.08 -8.87 -5.53
N GLU A 19 -0.74 -9.87 -5.22
CA GLU A 19 -2.21 -9.73 -5.32
C GLU A 19 -2.74 -8.67 -4.35
N TRP A 20 -2.22 -8.64 -3.12
CA TRP A 20 -2.53 -7.57 -2.17
C TRP A 20 -2.09 -6.19 -2.69
N PHE A 21 -0.90 -6.12 -3.30
CA PHE A 21 -0.41 -4.87 -3.89
C PHE A 21 -1.31 -4.40 -5.04
N ASP A 22 -1.68 -5.29 -5.95
CA ASP A 22 -2.52 -4.97 -7.11
C ASP A 22 -3.92 -4.52 -6.69
N GLN A 23 -4.50 -5.15 -5.66
CA GLN A 23 -5.75 -4.69 -5.06
C GLN A 23 -5.60 -3.31 -4.43
N GLY A 24 -4.48 -3.05 -3.75
CA GLY A 24 -4.19 -1.73 -3.20
C GLY A 24 -4.12 -0.66 -4.27
N VAL A 25 -3.47 -0.95 -5.41
CA VAL A 25 -3.42 -0.04 -6.57
C VAL A 25 -4.82 0.22 -7.10
N ASN A 26 -5.64 -0.81 -7.29
CA ASN A 26 -7.00 -0.66 -7.78
C ASN A 26 -7.86 0.19 -6.82
N ALA A 27 -7.82 -0.10 -5.52
CA ALA A 27 -8.52 0.68 -4.50
C ALA A 27 -8.08 2.15 -4.49
N TYR A 28 -6.77 2.42 -4.66
CA TYR A 28 -6.26 3.78 -4.75
C TYR A 28 -6.80 4.53 -5.98
N GLN A 29 -6.87 3.88 -7.15
CA GLN A 29 -7.46 4.48 -8.36
C GLN A 29 -8.94 4.80 -8.17
N GLN A 30 -9.65 4.00 -7.37
CA GLN A 30 -11.04 4.26 -6.98
C GLN A 30 -11.17 5.29 -5.83
N GLN A 31 -10.07 5.91 -5.40
CA GLN A 31 -10.00 6.84 -4.26
C GLN A 31 -10.44 6.23 -2.91
N LYS A 32 -10.46 4.89 -2.80
CA LYS A 32 -10.75 4.15 -1.58
C LYS A 32 -9.47 4.01 -0.75
N TYR A 33 -8.99 5.12 -0.21
CA TYR A 33 -7.65 5.19 0.37
C TYR A 33 -7.45 4.27 1.59
N ASP A 34 -8.46 4.11 2.46
CA ASP A 34 -8.36 3.20 3.61
C ASP A 34 -8.26 1.74 3.19
N GLU A 35 -8.99 1.34 2.15
CA GLU A 35 -8.88 0.00 1.56
C GLU A 35 -7.50 -0.20 0.94
N ALA A 36 -7.01 0.78 0.18
CA ALA A 36 -5.66 0.75 -0.39
C ALA A 36 -4.57 0.60 0.70
N ILE A 37 -4.68 1.37 1.79
CA ILE A 37 -3.77 1.28 2.94
C ILE A 37 -3.78 -0.11 3.55
N ASN A 38 -4.96 -0.72 3.73
CA ASN A 38 -5.06 -2.07 4.26
C ASN A 38 -4.41 -3.09 3.31
N CYS A 39 -4.71 -3.02 2.02
CA CYS A 39 -4.12 -3.89 1.00
C CYS A 39 -2.60 -3.80 0.97
N TYR A 40 -2.03 -2.59 0.90
CA TYR A 40 -0.58 -2.41 0.97
C TYR A 40 0.01 -2.89 2.30
N THR A 41 -0.72 -2.77 3.41
CA THR A 41 -0.29 -3.29 4.70
C THR A 41 -0.17 -4.81 4.69
N GLN A 42 -1.11 -5.53 4.08
CA GLN A 42 -1.00 -6.98 3.93
C GLN A 42 0.15 -7.36 2.99
N ALA A 43 0.31 -6.65 1.87
CA ALA A 43 1.45 -6.86 0.96
C ALA A 43 2.79 -6.71 1.72
N ILE A 44 2.96 -5.63 2.48
CA ILE A 44 4.17 -5.37 3.29
C ILE A 44 4.41 -6.43 4.36
N LYS A 45 3.34 -6.97 4.98
CA LYS A 45 3.50 -8.08 5.96
C LYS A 45 4.09 -9.33 5.33
N ILE A 46 3.75 -9.61 4.06
CA ILE A 46 4.24 -10.78 3.32
C ILE A 46 5.63 -10.49 2.75
N ASN A 47 5.83 -9.32 2.14
CA ASN A 47 7.12 -8.86 1.62
C ASN A 47 7.54 -7.51 2.25
N PRO A 48 8.26 -7.55 3.39
CA PRO A 48 8.65 -6.33 4.11
C PRO A 48 9.75 -5.53 3.41
N LYS A 49 10.32 -6.03 2.30
CA LYS A 49 11.33 -5.34 1.49
C LYS A 49 10.76 -4.75 0.20
N ASP A 50 9.43 -4.71 0.05
CA ASP A 50 8.80 -4.06 -1.09
C ASP A 50 8.75 -2.53 -0.91
N ALA A 51 9.77 -1.85 -1.41
CA ALA A 51 9.84 -0.38 -1.38
C ALA A 51 8.64 0.29 -2.09
N ILE A 52 8.07 -0.34 -3.12
CA ILE A 52 6.96 0.23 -3.89
C ILE A 52 5.68 0.17 -3.05
N ALA A 53 5.45 -0.91 -2.31
CA ALA A 53 4.31 -1.02 -1.40
C ALA A 53 4.33 0.07 -0.32
N TYR A 54 5.50 0.35 0.29
CA TYR A 54 5.64 1.47 1.23
C TYR A 54 5.37 2.82 0.55
N LYS A 55 5.94 3.07 -0.64
CA LYS A 55 5.70 4.30 -1.39
C LYS A 55 4.21 4.51 -1.68
N ASN A 56 3.52 3.49 -2.18
CA ASN A 56 2.11 3.61 -2.54
C ASN A 56 1.20 3.73 -1.32
N ARG A 57 1.54 3.08 -0.19
CA ARG A 57 0.85 3.33 1.08
C ARG A 57 1.06 4.77 1.57
N GLY A 58 2.27 5.31 1.38
CA GLY A 58 2.56 6.73 1.60
C GLY A 58 1.69 7.66 0.76
N ASN A 59 1.54 7.37 -0.54
CA ASN A 59 0.64 8.12 -1.43
C ASN A 59 -0.81 8.09 -0.94
N ALA A 60 -1.28 6.93 -0.46
CA ALA A 60 -2.63 6.81 0.09
C ALA A 60 -2.81 7.67 1.36
N TYR A 61 -1.83 7.68 2.28
CA TYR A 61 -1.85 8.59 3.43
C TYR A 61 -1.80 10.06 3.02
N TYR A 62 -0.99 10.41 2.04
CA TYR A 62 -0.90 11.77 1.50
C TYR A 62 -2.25 12.24 0.93
N ALA A 63 -2.93 11.38 0.16
CA ALA A 63 -4.25 11.67 -0.39
C ALA A 63 -5.31 11.89 0.70
N LYS A 64 -5.17 11.22 1.85
CA LYS A 64 -5.97 11.44 3.06
C LYS A 64 -5.54 12.66 3.89
N LYS A 65 -4.50 13.38 3.47
CA LYS A 65 -3.86 14.49 4.20
C LYS A 65 -3.25 14.07 5.54
N GLU A 66 -2.92 12.79 5.69
CA GLU A 66 -2.21 12.24 6.84
C GLU A 66 -0.69 12.31 6.60
N TYR A 67 -0.18 13.53 6.47
CA TYR A 67 1.17 13.80 5.94
C TYR A 67 2.31 13.19 6.76
N ASP A 68 2.24 13.23 8.10
CA ASP A 68 3.26 12.61 8.97
C ASP A 68 3.43 11.11 8.67
N LYS A 69 2.31 10.42 8.41
CA LYS A 69 2.35 9.00 8.05
C LYS A 69 2.92 8.81 6.65
N ALA A 70 2.55 9.66 5.69
CA ALA A 70 3.11 9.63 4.35
C ALA A 70 4.64 9.78 4.37
N VAL A 71 5.17 10.78 5.09
CA VAL A 71 6.62 11.01 5.26
C VAL A 71 7.33 9.79 5.87
N SER A 72 6.73 9.18 6.89
CA SER A 72 7.26 7.96 7.50
C SER A 72 7.35 6.80 6.48
N GLU A 73 6.29 6.60 5.69
CA GLU A 73 6.24 5.56 4.67
C GLU A 73 7.24 5.79 3.53
N TYR A 74 7.34 7.01 3.01
CA TYR A 74 8.37 7.36 2.01
C TYR A 74 9.78 7.18 2.54
N THR A 75 10.02 7.50 3.81
CA THR A 75 11.31 7.28 4.45
C THR A 75 11.66 5.79 4.54
N ARG A 76 10.68 4.91 4.81
CA ARG A 76 10.89 3.46 4.77
C ARG A 76 11.18 2.98 3.35
N ALA A 77 10.42 3.43 2.36
CA ALA A 77 10.66 3.11 0.95
C ALA A 77 12.08 3.50 0.50
N ILE A 78 12.54 4.71 0.84
CA ILE A 78 13.90 5.20 0.54
C ILE A 78 14.98 4.35 1.22
N LYS A 79 14.78 3.96 2.49
CA LYS A 79 15.74 3.09 3.20
C LYS A 79 15.90 1.73 2.53
N ILE A 80 14.83 1.21 1.91
CA ILE A 80 14.85 -0.08 1.21
C ILE A 80 15.44 0.08 -0.20
N ASN A 81 15.00 1.09 -0.95
CA ASN A 81 15.52 1.41 -2.27
C ASN A 81 15.82 2.92 -2.38
N PRO A 82 17.09 3.32 -2.20
CA PRO A 82 17.47 4.73 -2.22
C PRO A 82 17.45 5.36 -3.61
N ASN A 83 17.26 4.58 -4.68
CA ASN A 83 17.31 5.06 -6.06
C ASN A 83 15.93 5.52 -6.59
N TYR A 84 14.86 5.42 -5.79
CA TYR A 84 13.54 5.94 -6.17
C TYR A 84 13.44 7.45 -6.00
N ALA A 85 13.92 8.18 -7.02
CA ALA A 85 13.93 9.64 -7.07
C ALA A 85 12.53 10.26 -6.82
N ASP A 86 11.47 9.67 -7.38
CA ASP A 86 10.08 10.10 -7.18
C ASP A 86 9.65 10.06 -5.70
N THR A 87 10.19 9.11 -4.94
CA THR A 87 9.86 8.95 -3.52
C THR A 87 10.44 10.09 -2.67
N TYR A 88 11.58 10.68 -3.05
CA TYR A 88 12.11 11.87 -2.38
C TYR A 88 11.24 13.10 -2.65
N ILE A 89 10.76 13.25 -3.88
CA ILE A 89 9.85 14.33 -4.27
C ILE A 89 8.55 14.21 -3.46
N ASN A 90 7.95 13.03 -3.43
CA ASN A 90 6.71 12.79 -2.68
C ASN A 90 6.88 13.09 -1.18
N ARG A 91 8.04 12.74 -0.60
CA ARG A 91 8.35 13.09 0.80
C ARG A 91 8.51 14.59 1.04
N GLY A 92 9.04 15.35 0.09
CA GLY A 92 9.18 16.80 0.22
C GLY A 92 7.85 17.56 0.04
N LEU A 93 6.87 16.95 -0.63
CA LEU A 93 5.53 17.52 -0.84
C LEU A 93 4.57 17.24 0.33
N ALA A 94 4.80 16.14 1.06
CA ALA A 94 4.05 15.74 2.25
C ALA A 94 4.39 16.62 3.45
#